data_AF-A0A938AW95-F1
#
_entry.id   AF-A0A938AW95-F1
#
_cell.length_a   1.000
_cell.length_b   1.000
_cell.length_c   1.000
_cell.angle_alpha   90.00
_cell.angle_beta   90.00
_cell.angle_gamma   90.00
#
_symmetry.space_group_name_H-M   'P 1'
#
loop_
_entity.id
_entity.type
_entity.pdbx_description
1 polymer ?
#
loop_
_entity_poly.entity_id
_entity_poly.type
_entity_poly.pdbx_seq_one_letter_code
_entity_poly.pdbx_strand_id
1 'polypeptide(L)' 'MVRKTLAKRIFPPNQLSGEIAVPGDKSISHRAIMLGSLAIGNSTISNLSAGKDCFSTMNCLRALGV' A
#
# COMPACT_ATOMS: atom_id res chain seq x y z
N MET A 1 -20.86 -14.78 4.70
CA MET A 1 -19.83 -15.25 5.66
C MET A 1 -19.18 -14.03 6.31
N VAL A 2 -19.69 -13.59 7.47
CA VAL A 2 -19.20 -12.39 8.17
C VAL A 2 -17.87 -12.73 8.85
N ARG A 3 -16.78 -12.08 8.45
CA ARG A 3 -15.49 -12.22 9.12
C ARG A 3 -15.63 -11.68 10.55
N LYS A 4 -15.60 -12.57 11.56
CA LYS A 4 -15.44 -12.17 12.96
C LYS A 4 -14.12 -11.42 13.09
N THR A 5 -14.18 -10.11 13.33
CA THR A 5 -13.02 -9.32 13.73
C THR A 5 -12.50 -9.90 15.05
N LEU A 6 -11.32 -10.51 15.05
CA LEU A 6 -10.66 -10.92 16.28
C LEU A 6 -10.29 -9.67 17.07
N ALA A 7 -11.02 -9.40 18.15
CA ALA A 7 -10.71 -8.29 19.05
C ALA A 7 -9.34 -8.56 19.69
N LYS A 8 -8.35 -7.73 19.35
CA LYS A 8 -6.99 -7.81 19.90
C LYS A 8 -6.94 -6.92 21.15
N ARG A 9 -6.66 -7.50 22.31
CA ARG A 9 -6.41 -6.73 23.55
C ARG A 9 -4.97 -6.21 23.51
N ILE A 10 -4.81 -4.92 23.81
CA ILE A 10 -3.51 -4.23 23.88
C ILE A 10 -3.30 -3.81 25.33
N PHE A 11 -2.09 -4.00 25.84
CA PHE A 11 -1.66 -3.58 27.17
C PHE A 11 -0.59 -2.49 27.03
N PRO A 12 -0.50 -1.54 27.98
CA PRO A 12 0.49 -0.47 27.91
C PRO A 12 1.92 -1.04 27.96
N PRO A 13 2.80 -0.63 27.04
CA PRO A 13 4.22 -0.96 27.13
C PRO A 13 4.91 -0.10 28.20
N ASN A 14 5.96 -0.63 28.83
CA ASN A 14 6.80 0.16 29.74
C ASN A 14 7.65 1.20 28.98
N GLN A 15 8.17 0.85 27.80
CA GLN A 15 8.92 1.72 26.90
C GLN A 15 8.92 1.14 25.47
N LEU A 16 8.93 1.99 24.45
CA LEU A 16 9.20 1.61 23.06
C LEU A 16 10.62 2.05 22.69
N SER A 17 11.44 1.15 22.14
CA SER A 17 12.81 1.43 21.70
C SER A 17 13.17 0.53 20.52
N GLY A 18 13.90 1.08 19.55
CA GLY A 18 14.34 0.38 18.34
C GLY A 18 14.22 1.24 17.09
N GLU A 19 14.63 0.65 15.97
CA GLU A 19 14.53 1.23 14.64
C GLU A 19 13.62 0.36 13.78
N ILE A 20 12.76 0.99 12.98
CA ILE A 20 11.85 0.30 12.07
C ILE A 20 11.89 0.96 10.70
N ALA A 21 11.75 0.15 9.66
CA ALA A 21 11.40 0.63 8.33
C ALA A 21 9.88 0.66 8.19
N VAL A 22 9.32 1.82 7.87
CA VAL A 22 7.88 1.93 7.58
C VAL A 22 7.60 1.54 6.12
N PRO A 23 6.40 0.99 5.82
CA PRO A 23 5.99 0.76 4.44
C PRO A 23 5.95 2.05 3.61
N GLY A 24 5.91 1.89 2.29
CA GLY A 24 5.70 3.01 1.37
C GLY A 24 4.46 3.86 1.67
N ASP A 25 4.55 5.15 1.33
CA ASP A 25 3.43 6.08 1.48
C ASP A 25 2.29 5.74 0.52
N LYS A 26 1.06 5.72 1.05
CA LYS A 26 -0.15 5.34 0.30
C LYS A 26 -0.46 6.33 -0.82
N SER A 27 -0.37 7.63 -0.54
CA SER A 27 -0.74 8.67 -1.50
C SER A 27 0.25 8.75 -2.66
N ILE A 28 1.56 8.67 -2.35
CA ILE A 28 2.62 8.59 -3.35
C ILE A 28 2.47 7.31 -4.17
N SER A 29 2.16 6.17 -3.54
CA SER A 29 1.97 4.90 -4.25
C SER A 29 0.83 4.96 -5.26
N HIS A 30 -0.34 5.51 -4.89
CA HIS A 30 -1.43 5.73 -5.83
C HIS A 30 -1.00 6.60 -7.00
N ARG A 31 -0.37 7.75 -6.73
CA ARG A 31 0.06 8.69 -7.77
C ARG A 31 1.13 8.09 -8.67
N ALA A 32 2.11 7.39 -8.11
CA ALA A 32 3.17 6.74 -8.88
C ALA A 32 2.61 5.68 -9.83
N ILE A 33 1.64 4.88 -9.37
CA ILE A 33 0.93 3.92 -10.23
C ILE A 33 0.18 4.65 -11.35
N MET A 34 -0.61 5.67 -11.04
CA MET A 34 -1.42 6.40 -12.03
C MET A 34 -0.58 7.17 -13.05
N LEU A 35 0.51 7.80 -12.61
CA LEU A 35 1.40 8.53 -13.52
C LEU A 35 2.24 7.56 -14.35
N GLY A 36 2.73 6.48 -13.75
CA GLY A 36 3.48 5.44 -14.46
C GLY A 36 2.66 4.73 -15.53
N SER A 37 1.35 4.55 -15.29
CA SER A 37 0.44 3.97 -16.29
C SER A 37 0.17 4.90 -17.47
N LEU A 38 0.33 6.22 -17.30
CA LEU A 38 0.17 7.21 -18.36
C LEU A 38 1.48 7.54 -19.10
N ALA A 39 2.62 7.11 -18.55
CA ALA A 39 3.93 7.41 -19.10
C ALA A 39 4.24 6.54 -20.33
N ILE A 40 5.06 7.08 -21.24
CA ILE A 40 5.58 6.32 -22.37
C ILE A 40 6.79 5.52 -21.92
N GLY A 41 6.79 4.22 -22.17
CA GLY A 41 7.88 3.30 -21.80
C GLY A 41 7.69 2.67 -20.42
N ASN A 42 8.78 2.19 -19.82
CA ASN A 42 8.72 1.41 -18.59
C ASN A 42 8.98 2.27 -17.35
N SER A 43 8.09 2.20 -16.36
CA SER A 43 8.28 2.80 -15.04
C SER A 43 8.57 1.72 -14.00
N THR A 44 9.63 1.90 -13.21
CA THR A 44 9.94 1.02 -12.06
C THR A 44 9.71 1.77 -10.76
N ILE A 45 8.87 1.24 -9.87
CA ILE A 45 8.51 1.86 -8.59
C ILE A 45 8.97 0.95 -7.45
N SER A 46 9.85 1.46 -6.59
CA SER A 46 10.32 0.78 -5.37
C SER A 46 9.56 1.26 -4.13
N ASN A 47 9.52 0.43 -3.08
CA ASN A 47 8.86 0.72 -1.81
C ASN A 47 7.38 1.16 -1.98
N LEU A 48 6.63 0.42 -2.80
CA LEU A 48 5.19 0.63 -2.96
C LEU A 48 4.46 0.28 -1.66
N SER A 49 3.45 1.07 -1.29
CA SER A 49 2.62 0.79 -0.12
C SER A 49 1.91 -0.56 -0.28
N ALA A 50 2.12 -1.46 0.69
CA ALA A 50 1.57 -2.82 0.68
C ALA A 50 0.07 -2.88 1.02
N GLY A 51 -0.61 -1.73 1.12
CA GLY A 51 -2.03 -1.66 1.39
C GLY A 51 -2.89 -2.16 0.23
N LYS A 52 -4.06 -2.72 0.55
CA LYS A 52 -5.03 -3.20 -0.45
C LYS A 52 -5.52 -2.08 -1.39
N ASP A 53 -5.53 -0.83 -0.91
CA ASP A 53 -5.92 0.34 -1.70
C ASP A 53 -5.06 0.48 -2.96
N CYS A 54 -3.72 0.42 -2.81
CA CYS A 54 -2.80 0.60 -3.93
C CYS A 54 -2.90 -0.56 -4.93
N PHE A 55 -3.07 -1.79 -4.46
CA PHE A 55 -3.34 -2.94 -5.34
C PHE A 55 -4.68 -2.82 -6.06
N SER A 56 -5.70 -2.26 -5.41
CA SER A 56 -7.01 -2.02 -6.05
C SER A 56 -6.88 -1.01 -7.20
N THR A 57 -6.09 0.06 -7.02
CA THR A 57 -5.78 1.00 -8.11
C THR A 57 -5.03 0.33 -9.25
N MET A 58 -4.00 -0.47 -8.97
CA MET A 58 -3.27 -1.21 -10.00
C MET A 58 -4.19 -2.16 -10.78
N ASN A 59 -5.06 -2.89 -10.10
CA ASN A 59 -6.01 -3.80 -10.75
C ASN A 59 -7.05 -3.05 -11.60
N CYS A 60 -7.52 -1.89 -11.14
CA CYS A 60 -8.40 -1.02 -11.91
C CYS A 60 -7.75 -0.59 -13.23
N LEU A 61 -6.51 -0.09 -13.17
CA LEU A 61 -5.78 0.35 -14.37
C LEU A 61 -5.50 -0.82 -15.34
N ARG A 62 -5.12 -1.99 -14.81
CA ARG A 62 -4.99 -3.21 -15.62
C ARG A 62 -6.30 -3.58 -16.32
N ALA A 63 -7.44 -3.46 -15.64
CA ALA A 63 -8.74 -3.72 -16.23
C ALA A 63 -9.12 -2.69 -17.32
N LEU A 64 -8.55 -1.49 -17.28
CA LEU A 64 -8.67 -0.47 -18.34
C LEU A 64 -7.68 -0.69 -19.49
N GLY A 65 -6.82 -1.72 -19.43
CA GLY A 65 -5.88 -2.07 -20.49
C GLY A 65 -4.53 -1.37 -20.41
N VAL A 66 -4.18 -0.85 -19.23
CA VAL A 66 -2.89 -0.17 -18.96
C VAL A 66 -1.90 -1.09 -18.26
#